data_AF-R6LXS0-F1
#
_entry.id   AF-R6LXS0-F1
#
_cell.length_a   1.000
_cell.length_b   1.000
_cell.length_c   1.000
_cell.angle_alpha   90.00
_cell.angle_beta   90.00
_cell.angle_gamma   90.00
#
_symmetry.space_group_name_H-M   'P 1'
#
loop_
_entity.id
_entity.type
_entity.pdbx_description
1 polymer ?
#
loop_
_entity_poly.entity_id
_entity_poly.type
_entity_poly.pdbx_seq_one_letter_code
_entity_poly.pdbx_strand_id
1 'polypeptide(L)'
;MAFEESCIDVAALLDGRQIPVLKKMTDIKITYEEICLATGELLQSKAKQYEKSDGKLASKYIDYKEYLFCFAALVSTQKIRTRMFDIIQFDLRKRYNESFRIYDCIVAADFEIAYEMKFIFPYMWKIYGKNLKFTKFERRVITSYGYER
;
A
#
# COMPACT_ATOMS: atom_id res chain seq x y z
N MET A 1 -14.66 -24.18 6.72
CA MET A 1 -15.54 -23.50 7.70
C MET A 1 -14.96 -22.15 8.12
N ALA A 2 -13.72 -22.08 8.62
CA ALA A 2 -13.14 -20.80 9.08
C ALA A 2 -12.98 -19.75 7.95
N PHE A 3 -12.68 -20.18 6.73
CA PHE A 3 -12.50 -19.28 5.59
C PHE A 3 -13.83 -18.66 5.14
N GLU A 4 -14.86 -19.48 4.92
CA GLU A 4 -16.17 -19.03 4.45
C GLU A 4 -16.83 -18.11 5.47
N GLU A 5 -16.71 -18.45 6.75
CA GLU A 5 -17.19 -17.60 7.85
C GLU A 5 -16.47 -16.25 7.89
N SER A 6 -15.15 -16.23 7.61
CA SER A 6 -14.39 -14.98 7.49
C SER A 6 -14.85 -14.15 6.29
N CYS A 7 -15.27 -14.77 5.18
CA CYS A 7 -15.84 -14.06 4.05
C CYS A 7 -17.19 -13.41 4.40
N ILE A 8 -18.03 -14.08 5.21
CA ILE A 8 -19.28 -13.50 5.74
C ILE A 8 -18.97 -12.30 6.64
N ASP A 9 -17.97 -12.40 7.52
CA ASP A 9 -17.54 -11.30 8.38
C ASP A 9 -17.10 -10.08 7.58
N VAL A 10 -16.26 -10.29 6.56
CA VAL A 10 -15.80 -9.22 5.68
C VAL A 10 -16.99 -8.59 4.96
N ALA A 11 -17.92 -9.39 4.45
CA ALA A 11 -19.13 -8.88 3.80
C ALA A 11 -20.02 -8.08 4.78
N ALA A 12 -20.14 -8.52 6.03
CA ALA A 12 -20.90 -7.81 7.07
C ALA A 12 -20.25 -6.47 7.44
N LEU A 13 -18.93 -6.46 7.64
CA LEU A 13 -18.17 -5.25 7.91
C LEU A 13 -18.30 -4.23 6.76
N LEU A 14 -18.23 -4.69 5.50
CA LEU A 14 -18.38 -3.83 4.32
C LEU A 14 -19.82 -3.29 4.17
N ASP A 15 -20.85 -4.01 4.65
CA ASP A 15 -22.25 -3.56 4.72
C ASP A 15 -22.54 -2.63 5.91
N GLY A 16 -21.50 -2.27 6.70
CA GLY A 16 -21.63 -1.37 7.86
C GLY A 16 -22.22 -2.04 9.11
N ARG A 17 -22.09 -3.36 9.22
CA ARG A 17 -22.55 -4.15 10.37
C ARG A 17 -21.41 -4.42 11.34
N GLN A 18 -21.76 -4.75 12.58
CA GLN A 18 -20.78 -5.10 13.61
C GLN A 18 -20.62 -6.62 13.71
N ILE A 19 -19.38 -7.07 13.90
CA ILE A 19 -19.09 -8.49 14.12
C ILE A 19 -18.49 -8.71 15.52
N PRO A 20 -18.72 -9.86 16.17
CA PRO A 20 -18.12 -10.14 17.46
C PRO A 20 -16.60 -10.32 17.35
N VAL A 21 -15.84 -9.69 18.27
CA VAL A 21 -14.36 -9.77 18.29
C VAL A 21 -13.88 -11.20 18.55
N LEU A 22 -14.54 -11.90 19.47
CA LEU A 22 -14.27 -13.30 19.80
C LEU A 22 -15.51 -14.13 19.51
N LYS A 23 -15.41 -15.00 18.50
CA LYS A 23 -16.51 -15.89 18.10
C LYS A 23 -16.59 -17.11 18.99
N LYS A 24 -17.80 -17.40 19.47
CA LYS A 24 -18.17 -18.71 20.02
C LYS A 24 -18.83 -19.55 18.92
N MET A 25 -18.97 -20.85 19.14
CA MET A 25 -19.66 -21.75 18.20
C MET A 25 -21.09 -21.30 17.87
N THR A 26 -21.76 -20.58 18.77
CA THR A 26 -23.10 -20.00 18.58
C THR A 26 -23.12 -18.80 17.62
N ASP A 27 -21.97 -18.17 17.42
CA ASP A 27 -21.85 -16.93 16.64
C ASP A 27 -21.51 -17.22 15.16
N ILE A 28 -21.12 -18.47 14.86
CA ILE A 28 -20.83 -18.95 13.51
C ILE A 28 -22.15 -19.05 12.73
N LYS A 29 -22.22 -18.38 11.57
CA LYS A 29 -23.47 -18.28 10.79
C LYS A 29 -23.58 -19.31 9.67
N ILE A 30 -22.46 -19.89 9.24
CA ILE A 30 -22.44 -20.92 8.20
C ILE A 30 -22.55 -22.34 8.78
N THR A 31 -23.43 -23.16 8.20
CA THR A 31 -23.49 -24.59 8.51
C THR A 31 -22.55 -25.39 7.61
N TYR A 32 -22.17 -26.60 8.02
CA TYR A 32 -21.21 -27.41 7.26
C TYR A 32 -21.71 -27.74 5.84
N GLU A 33 -22.99 -28.01 5.69
CA GLU A 33 -23.65 -28.35 4.41
C GLU A 33 -23.64 -27.17 3.43
N GLU A 34 -23.72 -25.94 3.94
CA GLU A 34 -23.73 -24.71 3.14
C GLU A 34 -22.34 -24.36 2.58
N ILE A 35 -21.26 -24.95 3.09
CA ILE A 35 -19.89 -24.68 2.64
C ILE A 35 -19.72 -25.01 1.16
N CYS A 36 -20.26 -26.14 0.71
CA CYS A 36 -20.17 -26.56 -0.69
C CYS A 36 -21.08 -25.73 -1.61
N LEU A 37 -22.01 -24.95 -1.05
CA LEU A 37 -22.97 -24.10 -1.76
C LEU A 37 -22.65 -22.59 -1.58
N ALA A 38 -21.48 -22.26 -1.05
CA ALA A 38 -21.10 -20.89 -0.75
C ALA A 38 -20.98 -20.03 -2.02
N THR A 39 -22.07 -19.35 -2.38
CA THR A 39 -22.11 -18.33 -3.42
C THR A 39 -22.07 -16.92 -2.82
N GLY A 40 -21.73 -15.91 -3.63
CA GLY A 40 -21.69 -14.52 -3.17
C GLY A 40 -23.03 -14.03 -2.58
N GLU A 41 -24.14 -14.48 -3.15
CA GLU A 41 -25.49 -14.15 -2.66
C GLU A 41 -25.77 -14.78 -1.29
N LEU A 42 -25.36 -16.03 -1.09
CA LEU A 42 -25.48 -16.72 0.20
C LEU A 42 -24.68 -15.97 1.27
N LEU A 43 -23.43 -15.62 0.98
CA LEU A 43 -22.58 -14.86 1.90
C LEU A 43 -23.22 -13.51 2.28
N GLN A 44 -23.77 -12.77 1.31
CA GLN A 44 -24.47 -11.52 1.58
C GLN A 44 -25.73 -11.72 2.42
N SER A 45 -26.52 -12.77 2.15
CA SER A 45 -27.72 -13.07 2.93
C SER A 45 -27.38 -13.40 4.40
N LYS A 46 -26.28 -14.13 4.64
CA LYS A 46 -25.80 -14.47 5.97
C LYS A 46 -25.20 -13.25 6.67
N ALA A 47 -24.49 -12.39 5.94
CA ALA A 47 -23.96 -11.13 6.47
C ALA A 47 -25.08 -10.21 7.00
N LYS A 48 -26.27 -10.23 6.38
CA LYS A 48 -27.43 -9.46 6.84
C LYS A 48 -27.97 -9.86 8.22
N GLN A 49 -27.57 -11.03 8.73
CA GLN A 49 -27.95 -11.50 10.07
C GLN A 49 -27.18 -10.78 11.19
N TYR A 50 -26.08 -10.10 10.87
CA TYR A 50 -25.38 -9.25 11.82
C TYR A 50 -26.15 -7.94 12.03
N GLU A 51 -26.09 -7.43 13.27
CA GLU A 51 -26.72 -6.18 13.64
C GLU A 51 -25.99 -5.00 12.95
N LYS A 52 -26.76 -3.96 12.59
CA LYS A 52 -26.16 -2.74 12.06
C LYS A 52 -25.38 -2.03 13.15
N SER A 53 -24.31 -1.35 12.74
CA SER A 53 -23.57 -0.49 13.65
C SER A 53 -24.41 0.70 14.10
N ASP A 54 -24.49 0.89 15.42
CA ASP A 54 -25.00 2.11 16.05
C ASP A 54 -23.90 3.17 16.23
N GLY A 55 -22.67 2.91 15.75
CA GLY A 55 -21.50 3.78 15.85
C GLY A 55 -20.98 3.99 17.29
N LYS A 56 -21.55 3.26 18.26
CA LYS A 56 -21.12 3.27 19.66
C LYS A 56 -20.01 2.24 19.85
N LEU A 57 -18.97 2.64 20.57
CA LEU A 57 -17.87 1.76 20.96
C LEU A 57 -18.42 0.65 21.88
N ALA A 58 -18.64 -0.55 21.33
CA ALA A 58 -19.12 -1.70 22.07
C ALA A 58 -17.96 -2.63 22.40
N SER A 59 -17.80 -3.05 23.66
CA SER A 59 -16.65 -3.86 24.09
C SER A 59 -16.60 -5.28 23.50
N LYS A 60 -17.71 -5.76 22.93
CA LYS A 60 -17.86 -7.15 22.44
C LYS A 60 -17.86 -7.25 20.91
N TYR A 61 -18.20 -6.17 20.22
CA TYR A 61 -18.36 -6.13 18.77
C TYR A 61 -17.41 -5.11 18.17
N ILE A 62 -17.05 -5.30 16.91
CA ILE A 62 -16.15 -4.41 16.18
C ILE A 62 -16.82 -3.93 14.91
N ASP A 63 -16.74 -2.62 14.71
CA ASP A 63 -17.13 -1.95 13.49
C ASP A 63 -16.03 -1.95 12.45
N TYR A 64 -16.39 -1.67 11.20
CA TYR A 64 -15.42 -1.55 10.12
C TYR A 64 -14.28 -0.56 10.42
N LYS A 65 -14.58 0.59 11.04
CA LYS A 65 -13.57 1.59 11.40
C LYS A 65 -12.60 1.08 12.46
N GLU A 66 -13.13 0.44 13.50
CA GLU A 66 -12.33 -0.13 14.59
C GLU A 66 -11.50 -1.31 14.06
N TYR A 67 -12.07 -2.13 13.18
CA TYR A 67 -11.36 -3.20 12.49
C TYR A 67 -10.19 -2.66 11.67
N LEU A 68 -10.40 -1.60 10.88
CA LEU A 68 -9.32 -0.96 10.11
C LEU A 68 -8.23 -0.40 11.02
N PHE A 69 -8.60 0.18 12.16
CA PHE A 69 -7.65 0.67 13.15
C PHE A 69 -6.81 -0.47 13.74
N CYS A 70 -7.46 -1.57 14.18
CA CYS A 70 -6.76 -2.77 14.64
C CYS A 70 -5.86 -3.37 13.56
N PHE A 71 -6.34 -3.42 12.31
CA PHE A 71 -5.57 -3.90 11.17
C PHE A 71 -4.31 -3.05 10.93
N ALA A 72 -4.44 -1.72 10.96
CA ALA A 72 -3.32 -0.82 10.81
C ALA A 72 -2.31 -0.91 11.97
N ALA A 73 -2.79 -1.16 13.19
CA ALA A 73 -1.93 -1.30 14.38
C ALA A 73 -1.18 -2.64 14.41
N LEU A 74 -1.82 -3.73 13.97
CA LEU A 74 -1.27 -5.10 14.07
C LEU A 74 -0.40 -5.49 12.86
N VAL A 75 -0.69 -4.96 11.68
CA VAL A 75 0.00 -5.34 10.45
C VAL A 75 1.14 -4.37 10.17
N SER A 76 2.32 -4.91 9.86
CA SER A 76 3.48 -4.07 9.53
C SER A 76 3.21 -3.18 8.32
N THR A 77 3.69 -1.93 8.39
CA THR A 77 3.56 -0.93 7.32
C THR A 77 4.05 -1.48 5.97
N GLN A 78 5.11 -2.28 5.97
CA GLN A 78 5.63 -2.93 4.76
C GLN A 78 4.62 -3.88 4.11
N LYS A 79 3.91 -4.68 4.91
CA LYS A 79 2.89 -5.61 4.41
C LYS A 79 1.68 -4.85 3.89
N ILE A 80 1.23 -3.82 4.61
CA ILE A 80 0.12 -2.95 4.16
C ILE A 80 0.48 -2.31 2.81
N ARG A 81 1.69 -1.73 2.70
CA ARG A 81 2.20 -1.14 1.47
C ARG A 81 2.21 -2.11 0.29
N THR A 82 2.73 -3.32 0.50
CA THR A 82 2.79 -4.36 -0.55
C THR A 82 1.39 -4.70 -1.04
N ARG A 83 0.44 -4.92 -0.12
CA ARG A 83 -0.96 -5.21 -0.46
C ARG A 83 -1.65 -4.06 -1.19
N MET A 84 -1.38 -2.81 -0.81
CA MET A 84 -1.90 -1.64 -1.53
C MET A 84 -1.40 -1.59 -2.97
N PHE A 85 -0.10 -1.85 -3.19
CA PHE A 85 0.44 -1.92 -4.54
C PHE A 85 -0.20 -3.07 -5.35
N ASP A 86 -0.44 -4.23 -4.76
CA ASP A 86 -1.12 -5.33 -5.45
C ASP A 86 -2.53 -4.93 -5.92
N ILE A 87 -3.28 -4.19 -5.11
CA ILE A 87 -4.63 -3.70 -5.45
C ILE A 87 -4.55 -2.67 -6.59
N ILE A 88 -3.62 -1.72 -6.52
CA ILE A 88 -3.40 -0.72 -7.58
C ILE A 88 -3.02 -1.42 -8.89
N GLN A 89 -2.12 -2.40 -8.82
CA GLN A 89 -1.69 -3.17 -9.98
C GLN A 89 -2.88 -3.94 -10.59
N PHE A 90 -3.71 -4.55 -9.74
CA PHE A 90 -4.90 -5.26 -10.19
C PHE A 90 -5.88 -4.35 -10.92
N ASP A 91 -6.17 -3.16 -10.40
CA ASP A 91 -7.07 -2.20 -11.06
C ASP A 91 -6.50 -1.70 -12.39
N LEU A 92 -5.21 -1.38 -12.44
CA LEU A 92 -4.53 -0.95 -13.68
C LEU A 92 -4.51 -2.06 -14.74
N ARG A 93 -4.29 -3.32 -14.32
CA ARG A 93 -4.36 -4.47 -15.22
C ARG A 93 -5.74 -4.67 -15.81
N LYS A 94 -6.77 -4.55 -14.97
CA LYS A 94 -8.15 -4.76 -15.37
C LYS A 94 -8.65 -3.67 -16.32
N ARG A 95 -8.20 -2.43 -16.16
CA ARG A 95 -8.70 -1.28 -16.94
C ARG A 95 -7.87 -0.93 -18.17
N TYR A 96 -6.56 -1.10 -18.12
CA TYR A 96 -5.65 -0.53 -19.12
C TYR A 96 -4.74 -1.55 -19.79
N ASN A 97 -3.99 -2.33 -19.01
CA ASN A 97 -3.00 -3.26 -19.57
C ASN A 97 -2.79 -4.48 -18.67
N GLU A 98 -3.25 -5.65 -19.10
CA GLU A 98 -3.17 -6.91 -18.36
C GLU A 98 -1.73 -7.31 -17.97
N SER A 99 -0.73 -6.90 -18.75
CA SER A 99 0.68 -7.22 -18.49
C SER A 99 1.40 -6.20 -17.60
N PHE A 100 0.73 -5.13 -17.17
CA PHE A 100 1.32 -4.07 -16.37
C PHE A 100 1.92 -4.60 -15.06
N ARG A 101 3.10 -4.11 -14.66
CA ARG A 101 3.75 -4.46 -13.40
C ARG A 101 4.26 -3.18 -12.74
N ILE A 102 3.90 -2.96 -11.48
CA ILE A 102 4.34 -1.78 -10.73
C ILE A 102 5.85 -1.80 -10.52
N TYR A 103 6.46 -2.97 -10.41
CA TYR A 103 7.91 -3.10 -10.28
C TYR A 103 8.68 -2.55 -11.48
N ASP A 104 8.06 -2.56 -12.66
CA ASP A 104 8.66 -2.07 -13.90
C ASP A 104 8.41 -0.56 -14.10
N CYS A 105 7.69 0.09 -13.17
CA CYS A 105 7.49 1.54 -13.20
C CYS A 105 8.73 2.26 -12.66
N ILE A 106 9.13 3.33 -13.34
CA ILE A 106 10.16 4.25 -12.86
C ILE A 106 9.56 5.13 -11.77
N VAL A 107 9.86 4.81 -10.50
CA VAL A 107 9.34 5.55 -9.31
C VAL A 107 10.38 6.52 -8.73
N ALA A 108 11.64 6.37 -9.11
CA ALA A 108 12.74 7.25 -8.73
C ALA A 108 13.77 7.30 -9.87
N ALA A 109 14.38 8.46 -10.05
CA ALA A 109 15.46 8.70 -11.00
C ALA A 109 16.60 9.40 -10.27
N ASP A 110 17.75 8.73 -10.25
CA ASP A 110 18.99 9.30 -9.75
C ASP A 110 19.80 9.82 -10.92
N PHE A 111 20.11 11.12 -10.90
CA PHE A 111 20.92 11.77 -11.92
C PHE A 111 22.30 12.09 -11.35
N GLU A 112 23.32 11.47 -11.92
CA GLU A 112 24.72 11.85 -11.72
C GLU A 112 25.18 12.65 -12.93
N ILE A 113 25.32 13.97 -12.75
CA ILE A 113 25.86 14.84 -13.78
C ILE A 113 27.30 15.18 -13.39
N ALA A 114 28.24 14.61 -14.13
CA ALA A 114 29.64 14.98 -14.07
C ALA A 114 29.98 15.83 -15.29
N TYR A 115 30.51 17.03 -15.07
CA TYR A 115 31.00 17.87 -16.15
C TYR A 115 32.40 18.39 -15.84
N GLU A 116 33.23 18.42 -16.88
CA GLU A 116 34.57 19.00 -16.85
C GLU A 116 34.51 20.35 -17.55
N MET A 117 34.69 21.43 -16.78
CA MET A 117 34.74 22.78 -17.36
C MET A 117 36.20 23.20 -17.53
N LYS A 118 36.54 23.60 -18.76
CA LYS A 118 37.79 24.33 -19.03
C LYS A 118 37.64 25.75 -18.46
N PHE A 119 38.70 26.25 -17.83
CA PHE A 119 38.69 27.55 -17.17
C PHE A 119 38.32 28.67 -18.17
N ILE A 120 37.18 29.33 -17.95
CA ILE A 120 36.55 30.25 -18.94
C ILE A 120 37.16 31.67 -18.89
N PHE A 121 38.04 31.96 -17.92
CA PHE A 121 38.65 33.30 -17.76
C PHE A 121 40.15 33.30 -18.12
N PRO A 122 40.52 33.54 -19.39
CA PRO A 122 41.91 33.66 -19.82
C PRO A 122 42.69 34.74 -19.06
N TYR A 123 42.01 35.81 -18.65
CA TYR A 123 42.62 36.95 -17.96
C TYR A 123 43.09 36.60 -16.54
N MET A 124 42.28 35.84 -15.79
CA MET A 124 42.61 35.42 -14.42
C MET A 124 43.78 34.44 -14.37
N TRP A 125 43.94 33.60 -15.41
CA TRP A 125 45.10 32.72 -15.56
C TRP A 125 46.43 33.49 -15.72
N LYS A 126 46.43 34.64 -16.40
CA LYS A 126 47.64 35.48 -16.51
C LYS A 126 48.08 36.08 -15.17
N ILE A 127 47.12 36.40 -14.30
CA ILE A 127 47.38 37.06 -13.01
C ILE A 127 47.79 36.05 -11.92
N TYR A 128 47.13 34.88 -11.88
CA TYR A 128 47.28 33.90 -10.79
C TYR A 128 47.85 32.54 -11.22
N GLY A 129 48.08 32.32 -12.53
CA GLY A 129 48.35 31.00 -13.11
C GLY A 129 49.65 30.31 -12.67
N LYS A 130 50.62 31.03 -12.08
CA LYS A 130 51.82 30.40 -11.51
C LYS A 130 51.58 29.74 -10.14
N ASN A 131 50.50 30.11 -9.43
CA ASN A 131 50.18 29.62 -8.09
C ASN A 131 48.89 28.77 -8.04
N LEU A 132 48.17 28.63 -9.15
CA LEU A 132 46.96 27.83 -9.23
C LEU A 132 47.30 26.37 -9.55
N LYS A 133 47.19 25.49 -8.55
CA LYS A 133 47.42 24.03 -8.69
C LYS A 133 46.34 23.29 -9.47
N PHE A 134 45.28 23.96 -9.90
CA PHE A 134 44.10 23.34 -10.52
C PHE A 134 43.90 23.87 -11.95
N THR A 135 44.21 23.05 -12.94
CA THR A 135 44.07 23.36 -14.38
C THR A 135 42.70 22.98 -14.93
N LYS A 136 41.94 22.16 -14.21
CA LYS A 136 40.64 21.61 -14.57
C LYS A 136 39.74 21.62 -13.34
N PHE A 137 38.51 22.09 -13.50
CA PHE A 137 37.48 21.98 -12.47
C PHE A 137 36.58 20.81 -12.83
N GLU A 138 36.72 19.72 -12.07
CA GLU A 138 35.77 18.62 -12.07
C GLU A 138 34.73 18.92 -10.99
N ARG A 139 33.46 19.03 -11.39
CA ARG A 139 32.37 19.14 -10.44
C ARG A 139 31.40 18.01 -10.68
N ARG A 140 31.14 17.25 -9.61
CA ARG A 140 30.13 16.21 -9.58
C ARG A 140 28.90 16.77 -8.88
N VAL A 141 27.76 16.76 -9.57
CA VAL A 141 26.47 17.11 -8.98
C VAL A 141 25.63 15.85 -8.98
N ILE A 142 25.24 15.43 -7.77
CA ILE A 142 24.33 14.30 -7.56
C ILE A 142 22.97 14.91 -7.24
N THR A 143 21.95 14.57 -8.03
CA THR A 143 20.58 14.97 -7.77
C THR A 143 19.70 13.73 -7.84
N SER A 144 19.14 13.35 -6.69
CA SER A 144 18.18 12.26 -6.57
C SER A 144 16.76 12.83 -6.59
N TYR A 145 15.92 12.35 -7.51
CA TYR A 145 14.49 12.64 -7.51
C TYR A 145 13.73 11.34 -7.35
N GLY A 146 13.09 11.14 -6.20
CA GLY A 146 12.32 9.92 -5.94
C GLY A 146 11.50 10.01 -4.68
N TYR A 147 10.46 9.20 -4.60
CA TYR A 147 9.73 8.97 -3.35
C TYR A 147 10.59 8.08 -2.44
N GLU A 148 10.76 8.47 -1.17
CA GLU A 148 11.55 7.70 -0.19
C GLU A 148 11.03 6.24 -0.09
N ARG A 149 11.96 5.28 -0.15
CA ARG A 149 11.71 3.83 -0.16
C ARG A 149 11.44 3.23 1.21
#